data_AF-A0A7K2P2P7-F1
#
_entry.id   AF-A0A7K2P2P7-F1
#
_cell.length_a   1.000
_cell.length_b   1.000
_cell.length_c   1.000
_cell.angle_alpha   90.00
_cell.angle_beta   90.00
_cell.angle_gamma   90.00
#
_symmetry.space_group_name_H-M   'P 1'
#
loop_
_entity.id
_entity.type
_entity.pdbx_description
1 polymer ?
#
loop_
_entity_poly.entity_id
_entity_poly.type
_entity_poly.pdbx_seq_one_letter_code
_entity_poly.pdbx_strand_id
1 'polypeptide(L)'
;EQLLSLLGPPSESVSPLQQRDLAERLLDISATAAITGQVRFDKLDFASAVRAHVWDHMPDLRPHLGTWAASVVELNDPHVVTLVRDSLVERVAGEYLRTGRADELGYLVERWSTGTTSRPRLEAAVHALTRGLADPVHARDFRRQIYQWCANGRLEGELARVLVRVCADVLATSHPDQALVRLYHLARRERGTGRARQALCDLVAGSRRLHRVLLDRLARSDFSPAHLGIFLQASDPELLTLHSGTSHALIDEQSAQRSLTACWHAVLTELPPPQWQAEARRWLHRAAADTGPHSGLLLDLLVSAAQRCTEKRGEAFALLYACARDAERTGPGDAVRAAETTGLLLHKISAAQGIAPATPPTTSPRGTRP
;
A
#
# COMPACT_ATOMS: atom_id res chain seq x y z
N GLU A 1 32.08 7.04 -20.53
CA GLU A 1 31.58 7.23 -21.92
C GLU A 1 30.12 7.68 -22.00
N GLN A 2 29.19 7.13 -21.21
CA GLN A 2 27.76 7.49 -21.30
C GLN A 2 27.41 8.98 -21.04
N LEU A 3 28.14 9.66 -20.16
CA LEU A 3 27.93 11.10 -19.95
C LEU A 3 28.36 11.91 -21.19
N LEU A 4 29.44 11.51 -21.87
CA LEU A 4 29.93 12.17 -23.08
C LEU A 4 28.95 11.97 -24.25
N SER A 5 28.34 10.78 -24.39
CA SER A 5 27.32 10.55 -25.42
C SER A 5 26.06 11.39 -25.23
N LEU A 6 25.73 11.78 -23.99
CA LEU A 6 24.60 12.66 -23.68
C LEU A 6 24.89 14.15 -23.92
N LEU A 7 26.17 14.53 -23.95
CA LEU A 7 26.64 15.91 -24.18
C LEU A 7 27.00 16.19 -25.66
N GLY A 8 26.93 15.18 -26.52
CA GLY A 8 27.34 15.25 -27.93
C GLY A 8 28.83 14.92 -28.14
N PRO A 9 29.23 14.46 -29.35
CA PRO A 9 30.62 14.09 -29.61
C PRO A 9 31.54 15.32 -29.54
N PRO A 10 32.74 15.22 -28.94
CA PRO A 10 33.74 16.26 -29.05
C PRO A 10 34.11 16.43 -30.54
N SER A 11 34.06 17.66 -31.03
CA SER A 11 34.54 18.01 -32.36
C SER A 11 36.03 17.74 -32.44
N GLU A 12 36.41 16.80 -33.31
CA GLU A 12 37.77 16.42 -33.71
C GLU A 12 38.67 15.90 -32.58
N SER A 13 39.01 14.60 -32.61
CA SER A 13 40.17 14.13 -31.84
C SER A 13 40.83 12.90 -32.46
N VAL A 14 42.11 13.09 -32.79
CA VAL A 14 43.27 12.18 -32.75
C VAL A 14 42.98 10.75 -32.27
N SER A 15 43.55 9.76 -32.97
CA SER A 15 43.40 8.31 -32.72
C SER A 15 43.42 7.94 -31.23
N PRO A 16 42.52 7.06 -30.74
CA PRO A 16 42.46 6.64 -29.34
C PRO A 16 43.78 6.05 -28.80
N LEU A 17 44.61 5.47 -29.68
CA LEU A 17 45.91 4.89 -29.34
C LEU A 17 47.03 5.92 -29.20
N GLN A 18 46.82 7.15 -29.66
CA GLN A 18 47.75 8.27 -29.53
C GLN A 18 47.41 9.17 -28.34
N GLN A 19 46.30 8.89 -27.64
CA GLN A 19 45.91 9.62 -26.44
C GLN A 19 46.56 8.97 -25.22
N ARG A 20 46.86 9.80 -24.20
CA ARG A 20 47.26 9.32 -22.88
C ARG A 20 46.24 8.33 -22.35
N ASP A 21 46.70 7.25 -21.74
CA ASP A 21 45.82 6.23 -21.21
C ASP A 21 44.95 6.76 -20.05
N LEU A 22 43.91 6.02 -19.68
CA LEU A 22 42.99 6.44 -18.62
C LEU A 22 43.70 6.57 -17.26
N ALA A 23 44.70 5.74 -16.97
CA ALA A 23 45.41 5.77 -15.70
C ALA A 23 46.25 7.04 -15.58
N GLU A 24 46.98 7.42 -16.63
CA GLU A 24 47.72 8.67 -16.72
C GLU A 24 46.81 9.89 -16.55
N ARG A 25 45.65 9.90 -17.22
CA ARG A 25 44.67 11.00 -17.12
C ARG A 25 44.04 11.12 -15.73
N LEU A 26 43.88 10.01 -15.01
CA LEU A 26 43.39 10.02 -13.63
C LEU A 26 44.47 10.54 -12.66
N LEU A 27 45.74 10.16 -12.86
CA LEU A 27 46.86 10.66 -12.06
C LEU A 27 47.00 12.19 -12.16
N ASP A 28 46.81 12.76 -13.35
CA ASP A 28 46.84 14.22 -13.58
C ASP A 28 45.83 14.98 -12.70
N ILE A 29 44.71 14.34 -12.32
CA ILE A 29 43.68 14.93 -11.44
C ILE A 29 43.72 14.38 -10.01
N SER A 30 44.82 13.72 -9.62
CA SER A 30 44.98 13.07 -8.31
C SER A 30 43.87 12.06 -8.00
N ALA A 31 43.55 11.22 -9.00
CA ALA A 31 42.60 10.13 -8.91
C ALA A 31 43.25 8.79 -9.25
N THR A 32 42.75 7.74 -8.63
CA THR A 32 43.22 6.36 -8.83
C THR A 32 42.04 5.42 -9.03
N ALA A 33 42.21 4.44 -9.92
CA ALA A 33 41.24 3.36 -10.14
C ALA A 33 41.56 2.19 -9.20
N ALA A 34 40.55 1.72 -8.47
CA ALA A 34 40.63 0.47 -7.72
C ALA A 34 40.62 -0.73 -8.69
N ILE A 35 41.06 -1.90 -8.20
CA ILE A 35 41.01 -3.17 -8.94
C ILE A 35 39.57 -3.51 -9.38
N THR A 36 38.57 -3.00 -8.66
CA THR A 36 37.14 -3.13 -8.97
C THR A 36 36.65 -2.19 -10.08
N GLY A 37 37.54 -1.38 -10.68
CA GLY A 37 37.20 -0.37 -11.68
C GLY A 37 36.64 0.95 -11.10
N GLN A 38 36.50 1.05 -9.78
CA GLN A 38 36.00 2.26 -9.13
C GLN A 38 37.07 3.35 -9.07
N VAL A 39 36.76 4.54 -9.57
CA VAL A 39 37.65 5.71 -9.51
C VAL A 39 37.41 6.49 -8.21
N ARG A 40 38.48 6.84 -7.52
CA ARG A 40 38.46 7.69 -6.32
C ARG A 40 39.53 8.78 -6.43
N PHE A 41 39.25 9.94 -5.84
CA PHE A 41 40.28 10.95 -5.63
C PHE A 41 41.12 10.59 -4.40
N ASP A 42 42.41 10.90 -4.45
CA ASP A 42 43.33 10.62 -3.34
C ASP A 42 43.16 11.64 -2.21
N LYS A 43 42.67 12.84 -2.54
CA LYS A 43 42.35 13.90 -1.57
C LYS A 43 40.99 13.65 -0.92
N LEU A 44 40.96 13.69 0.41
CA LEU A 44 39.74 13.59 1.22
C LEU A 44 38.71 14.63 0.77
N ASP A 45 37.44 14.23 0.66
CA ASP A 45 36.29 15.04 0.26
C ASP A 45 36.36 15.75 -1.10
N PHE A 46 37.45 15.57 -1.86
CA PHE A 46 37.63 16.24 -3.15
C PHE A 46 36.55 15.83 -4.16
N ALA A 47 36.12 14.56 -4.14
CA ALA A 47 34.98 14.10 -4.93
C ALA A 47 33.69 14.89 -4.64
N SER A 48 33.46 15.23 -3.36
CA SER A 48 32.32 16.01 -2.93
C SER A 48 32.45 17.47 -3.35
N ALA A 49 33.63 18.06 -3.17
CA ALA A 49 33.92 19.42 -3.58
C ALA A 49 33.78 19.64 -5.09
N VAL A 50 34.31 18.72 -5.91
CA VAL A 50 34.17 18.76 -7.37
C VAL A 50 32.70 18.67 -7.77
N ARG A 51 31.94 17.74 -7.18
CA ARG A 51 30.51 17.58 -7.46
C ARG A 51 29.73 18.85 -7.12
N ALA A 52 29.95 19.41 -5.93
CA ALA A 52 29.30 20.66 -5.50
C ALA A 52 29.69 21.83 -6.42
N HIS A 53 30.98 21.95 -6.78
CA HIS A 53 31.45 22.98 -7.68
C HIS A 53 30.79 22.90 -9.05
N VAL A 54 30.79 21.72 -9.69
CA VAL A 54 30.13 21.51 -10.99
C VAL A 54 28.64 21.80 -10.87
N TRP A 55 27.99 21.32 -9.81
CA TRP A 55 26.57 21.54 -9.61
C TRP A 55 26.19 23.01 -9.44
N ASP A 56 27.00 23.77 -8.71
CA ASP A 56 26.75 25.19 -8.39
C ASP A 56 27.08 26.11 -9.57
N HIS A 57 28.15 25.82 -10.31
CA HIS A 57 28.68 26.70 -11.36
C HIS A 57 28.25 26.29 -12.78
N MET A 58 27.69 25.10 -12.98
CA MET A 58 27.22 24.61 -14.29
C MET A 58 25.76 24.13 -14.20
N PRO A 59 24.79 25.04 -13.94
CA PRO A 59 23.39 24.66 -13.72
C PRO A 59 22.75 23.95 -14.91
N ASP A 60 23.19 24.26 -16.14
CA ASP A 60 22.69 23.65 -17.37
C ASP A 60 22.98 22.14 -17.45
N LEU A 61 24.00 21.66 -16.70
CA LEU A 61 24.33 20.24 -16.66
C LEU A 61 23.42 19.42 -15.74
N ARG A 62 22.66 20.04 -14.82
CA ARG A 62 21.87 19.32 -13.81
C ARG A 62 20.83 18.37 -14.41
N PRO A 63 20.02 18.77 -15.42
CA PRO A 63 19.08 17.85 -16.06
C PRO A 63 19.78 16.68 -16.75
N HIS A 64 20.94 16.93 -17.37
CA HIS A 64 21.77 15.91 -18.02
C HIS A 64 22.37 14.93 -17.01
N LEU A 65 22.85 15.42 -15.87
CA LEU A 65 23.35 14.58 -14.78
C LEU A 65 22.22 13.71 -14.18
N GLY A 66 21.01 14.25 -14.05
CA GLY A 66 19.84 13.48 -13.62
C GLY A 66 19.46 12.38 -14.63
N THR A 67 19.53 12.67 -15.94
CA THR A 67 19.28 11.67 -16.99
C THR A 67 20.38 10.61 -17.01
N TRP A 68 21.64 11.03 -16.90
CA TRP A 68 22.79 10.13 -16.83
C TRP A 68 22.68 9.19 -15.63
N ALA A 69 22.30 9.70 -14.45
CA ALA A 69 22.09 8.87 -13.28
C ALA A 69 21.02 7.79 -13.52
N ALA A 70 19.93 8.15 -14.23
CA ALA A 70 18.91 7.20 -14.64
C ALA A 70 19.48 6.09 -15.53
N SER A 71 20.37 6.43 -16.48
CA SER A 71 21.01 5.45 -17.37
C SER A 71 21.98 4.54 -16.61
N VAL A 72 22.75 5.08 -15.67
CA VAL A 72 23.71 4.29 -14.87
C VAL A 72 22.99 3.30 -13.96
N VAL A 73 21.89 3.71 -13.34
CA VAL A 73 21.10 2.80 -12.49
C VAL A 73 20.57 1.59 -13.28
N GLU A 74 20.31 1.74 -14.58
CA GLU A 74 19.85 0.66 -15.45
C GLU A 74 20.95 -0.21 -16.04
N LEU A 75 22.22 0.15 -15.85
CA LEU A 75 23.31 -0.66 -16.37
C LEU A 75 23.30 -2.05 -15.74
N ASN A 76 23.23 -3.07 -16.60
CA ASN A 76 23.43 -4.47 -16.24
C ASN A 76 24.92 -4.82 -16.24
N ASP A 77 25.71 -4.01 -15.53
CA ASP A 77 27.14 -4.21 -15.35
C ASP A 77 27.40 -4.92 -14.00
N PRO A 78 28.21 -6.00 -13.94
CA PRO A 78 28.52 -6.71 -12.70
C PRO A 78 29.11 -5.83 -11.59
N HIS A 79 29.77 -4.73 -11.95
CA HIS A 79 30.39 -3.79 -11.01
C HIS A 79 29.41 -2.71 -10.53
N VAL A 80 28.26 -2.54 -11.20
CA VAL A 80 27.18 -1.63 -10.80
C VAL A 80 26.19 -2.38 -9.90
N VAL A 81 26.67 -2.73 -8.71
CA VAL A 81 25.87 -3.37 -7.66
C VAL A 81 24.91 -2.37 -7.02
N THR A 82 23.91 -2.88 -6.29
CA THR A 82 22.89 -2.06 -5.60
C THR A 82 23.49 -0.93 -4.76
N LEU A 83 24.54 -1.20 -3.99
CA LEU A 83 25.21 -0.17 -3.17
C LEU A 83 25.74 1.01 -4.01
N VAL A 84 26.25 0.74 -5.21
CA VAL A 84 26.75 1.78 -6.13
C VAL A 84 25.59 2.61 -6.68
N ARG A 85 24.48 1.95 -7.03
CA ARG A 85 23.25 2.61 -7.49
C ARG A 85 22.67 3.51 -6.40
N ASP A 86 22.53 3.00 -5.19
CA ASP A 86 22.00 3.75 -4.04
C ASP A 86 22.90 4.95 -3.72
N SER A 87 24.23 4.75 -3.68
CA SER A 87 25.19 5.84 -3.46
C SER A 87 25.13 6.93 -4.53
N LEU A 88 24.88 6.56 -5.79
CA LEU A 88 24.70 7.53 -6.88
C LEU A 88 23.42 8.33 -6.69
N VAL A 89 22.31 7.66 -6.41
CA VAL A 89 21.00 8.31 -6.19
C VAL A 89 21.06 9.23 -4.97
N GLU A 90 21.68 8.78 -3.88
CA GLU A 90 21.87 9.57 -2.65
C GLU A 90 22.63 10.87 -2.95
N ARG A 91 23.72 10.81 -3.72
CA ARG A 91 24.49 12.01 -4.09
C ARG A 91 23.69 12.95 -4.99
N VAL A 92 23.02 12.42 -6.01
CA VAL A 92 22.23 13.25 -6.94
C VAL A 92 21.08 13.92 -6.19
N ALA A 93 20.32 13.17 -5.39
CA ALA A 93 19.27 13.72 -4.56
C ALA A 93 19.83 14.77 -3.57
N GLY A 94 20.96 14.48 -2.95
CA GLY A 94 21.66 15.39 -2.04
C GLY A 94 22.00 16.73 -2.69
N GLU A 95 22.48 16.76 -3.94
CA GLU A 95 22.77 18.02 -4.63
C GLU A 95 21.51 18.82 -4.99
N TYR A 96 20.42 18.16 -5.42
CA TYR A 96 19.14 18.82 -5.62
C TYR A 96 18.63 19.46 -4.32
N LEU A 97 18.67 18.72 -3.21
CA LEU A 97 18.20 19.21 -1.92
C LEU A 97 19.09 20.34 -1.38
N ARG A 98 20.42 20.19 -1.42
CA ARG A 98 21.39 21.20 -0.98
C ARG A 98 21.18 22.54 -1.67
N THR A 99 20.78 22.52 -2.94
CA THR A 99 20.55 23.73 -3.75
C THR A 99 19.11 24.24 -3.73
N GLY A 100 18.24 23.69 -2.88
CA GLY A 100 16.84 24.11 -2.75
C GLY A 100 15.95 23.73 -3.94
N ARG A 101 16.35 22.72 -4.72
CA ARG A 101 15.70 22.28 -5.97
C ARG A 101 14.86 21.03 -5.76
N ALA A 102 14.13 20.97 -4.65
CA ALA A 102 13.29 19.82 -4.28
C ALA A 102 12.25 19.48 -5.36
N ASP A 103 11.64 20.48 -5.98
CA ASP A 103 10.66 20.29 -7.05
C ASP A 103 11.26 19.58 -8.28
N GLU A 104 12.52 19.90 -8.64
CA GLU A 104 13.21 19.25 -9.76
C GLU A 104 13.59 17.81 -9.45
N LEU A 105 13.94 17.50 -8.20
CA LEU A 105 14.11 16.11 -7.76
C LEU A 105 12.78 15.34 -7.86
N GLY A 106 11.66 15.98 -7.51
CA GLY A 106 10.32 15.40 -7.71
C GLY A 106 10.02 15.12 -9.18
N TYR A 107 10.34 16.05 -10.09
CA TYR A 107 10.22 15.82 -11.54
C TYR A 107 11.13 14.69 -12.03
N LEU A 108 12.35 14.58 -11.49
CA LEU A 108 13.27 13.49 -11.80
C LEU A 108 12.69 12.13 -11.41
N VAL A 109 12.09 12.03 -10.23
CA VAL A 109 11.40 10.82 -9.74
C VAL A 109 10.24 10.45 -10.64
N GLU A 110 9.41 11.41 -11.02
CA GLU A 110 8.30 11.19 -11.95
C GLU A 110 8.82 10.64 -13.27
N ARG A 111 9.85 11.28 -13.85
CA ARG A 111 10.50 10.82 -15.09
C ARG A 111 11.11 9.43 -14.97
N TRP A 112 11.72 9.10 -13.82
CA TRP A 112 12.22 7.75 -13.54
C TRP A 112 11.10 6.73 -13.42
N SER A 113 9.86 7.15 -13.23
CA SER A 113 8.71 6.26 -13.03
C SER A 113 7.75 6.22 -14.23
N THR A 114 8.10 6.89 -15.33
CA THR A 114 7.33 6.91 -16.59
C THR A 114 7.90 5.94 -17.63
N GLY A 115 7.03 5.32 -18.43
CA GLY A 115 7.40 4.41 -19.53
C GLY A 115 7.79 3.00 -19.08
N THR A 116 8.41 2.21 -19.97
CA THR A 116 8.93 0.87 -19.64
C THR A 116 10.07 1.01 -18.63
N THR A 117 9.77 0.76 -17.36
CA THR A 117 10.70 1.02 -16.27
C THR A 117 11.32 -0.27 -15.76
N SER A 118 12.65 -0.30 -15.65
CA SER A 118 13.37 -1.42 -15.04
C SER A 118 13.24 -1.37 -13.50
N ARG A 119 13.36 -2.53 -12.84
CA ARG A 119 13.32 -2.61 -11.38
C ARG A 119 14.37 -1.71 -10.69
N PRO A 120 15.63 -1.64 -11.12
CA PRO A 120 16.62 -0.74 -10.52
C PRO A 120 16.20 0.74 -10.58
N ARG A 121 15.59 1.18 -11.69
CA ARG A 121 15.14 2.56 -11.84
C ARG A 121 13.99 2.90 -10.87
N LEU A 122 13.09 1.95 -10.60
CA LEU A 122 12.04 2.13 -9.58
C LEU A 122 12.60 2.17 -8.16
N GLU A 123 13.60 1.34 -7.87
CA GLU A 123 14.29 1.37 -6.58
C GLU A 123 15.02 2.70 -6.38
N ALA A 124 15.65 3.25 -7.42
CA ALA A 124 16.21 4.60 -7.42
C ALA A 124 15.15 5.69 -7.16
N ALA A 125 13.97 5.62 -7.79
CA ALA A 125 12.88 6.56 -7.56
C ALA A 125 12.39 6.53 -6.09
N VAL A 126 12.26 5.32 -5.52
CA VAL A 126 11.93 5.13 -4.10
C VAL A 126 13.02 5.72 -3.20
N HIS A 127 14.30 5.46 -3.51
CA HIS A 127 15.42 5.96 -2.73
C HIS A 127 15.50 7.50 -2.74
N ALA A 128 15.33 8.12 -3.92
CA ALA A 128 15.29 9.58 -4.06
C ALA A 128 14.15 10.24 -3.25
N LEU A 129 12.94 9.67 -3.29
CA LEU A 129 11.82 10.17 -2.47
C LEU A 129 12.07 9.95 -0.97
N THR A 130 12.65 8.82 -0.60
CA THR A 130 13.02 8.53 0.79
C THR A 130 14.00 9.58 1.30
N ARG A 131 14.99 9.95 0.48
CA ARG A 131 15.97 10.98 0.82
C ARG A 131 15.36 12.37 0.95
N GLY A 132 14.41 12.73 0.08
CA GLY A 132 13.64 13.96 0.18
C GLY A 132 12.73 14.01 1.41
N LEU A 133 12.13 12.88 1.80
CA LEU A 133 11.32 12.75 3.01
C LEU A 133 12.15 12.80 4.31
N ALA A 134 13.41 12.39 4.26
CA ALA A 134 14.34 12.46 5.38
C ALA A 134 14.99 13.85 5.54
N ASP A 135 14.84 14.74 4.56
CA ASP A 135 15.46 16.06 4.58
C ASP A 135 14.73 17.05 5.50
N PRO A 136 15.38 17.65 6.51
CA PRO A 136 14.71 18.49 7.49
C PRO A 136 14.11 19.76 6.89
N VAL A 137 14.66 20.27 5.79
CA VAL A 137 14.19 21.49 5.12
C VAL A 137 13.04 21.15 4.17
N HIS A 138 13.17 20.08 3.39
CA HIS A 138 12.26 19.78 2.29
C HIS A 138 11.22 18.68 2.55
N ALA A 139 11.27 17.95 3.67
CA ALA A 139 10.35 16.84 3.95
C ALA A 139 8.86 17.25 3.92
N ARG A 140 8.53 18.49 4.29
CA ARG A 140 7.14 19.00 4.19
C ARG A 140 6.68 19.11 2.74
N ASP A 141 7.55 19.57 1.85
CA ASP A 141 7.24 19.76 0.44
C ASP A 141 7.08 18.42 -0.27
N PHE A 142 7.98 17.46 0.00
CA PHE A 142 7.83 16.09 -0.50
C PHE A 142 6.55 15.42 -0.02
N ARG A 143 6.19 15.56 1.27
CA ARG A 143 4.90 15.03 1.77
C ARG A 143 3.72 15.66 1.04
N ARG A 144 3.75 16.96 0.73
CA ARG A 144 2.70 17.66 -0.03
C ARG A 144 2.65 17.17 -1.48
N GLN A 145 3.78 17.05 -2.16
CA GLN A 145 3.88 16.56 -3.53
C GLN A 145 3.37 15.12 -3.66
N ILE A 146 3.81 14.22 -2.77
CA ILE A 146 3.32 12.83 -2.73
C ILE A 146 1.81 12.79 -2.51
N TYR A 147 1.26 13.63 -1.63
CA TYR A 147 -0.19 13.72 -1.45
C TYR A 147 -0.88 14.16 -2.75
N GLN A 148 -0.38 15.19 -3.43
CA GLN A 148 -0.95 15.67 -4.69
C GLN A 148 -0.93 14.59 -5.77
N TRP A 149 0.18 13.86 -5.91
CA TRP A 149 0.26 12.71 -6.82
C TRP A 149 -0.79 11.66 -6.49
N CYS A 150 -0.88 11.22 -5.23
CA CYS A 150 -1.87 10.22 -4.80
C CYS A 150 -3.31 10.70 -4.98
N ALA A 151 -3.60 11.96 -4.61
CA ALA A 151 -4.94 12.52 -4.55
C ALA A 151 -5.46 13.02 -5.90
N ASN A 152 -4.61 13.44 -6.84
CA ASN A 152 -5.03 14.08 -8.09
C ASN A 152 -4.48 13.42 -9.36
N GLY A 153 -3.43 12.60 -9.27
CA GLY A 153 -2.81 12.04 -10.46
C GLY A 153 -3.72 11.04 -11.17
N ARG A 154 -3.81 11.16 -12.50
CA ARG A 154 -3.94 10.00 -13.38
C ARG A 154 -2.63 9.22 -13.27
N LEU A 155 -2.43 8.56 -12.12
CA LEU A 155 -1.19 7.85 -11.84
C LEU A 155 -1.16 6.62 -12.72
N GLU A 156 -0.44 6.73 -13.83
CA GLU A 156 -0.23 5.63 -14.76
C GLU A 156 0.98 4.79 -14.31
N GLY A 157 0.83 3.47 -14.41
CA GLY A 157 1.94 2.52 -14.35
C GLY A 157 2.79 2.55 -13.08
N GLU A 158 4.09 2.76 -13.27
CA GLU A 158 5.11 2.44 -12.27
C GLU A 158 5.25 3.51 -11.17
N LEU A 159 4.86 4.77 -11.42
CA LEU A 159 4.85 5.79 -10.37
C LEU A 159 3.90 5.41 -9.23
N ALA A 160 2.74 4.82 -9.54
CA ALA A 160 1.84 4.32 -8.51
C ALA A 160 2.52 3.27 -7.61
N ARG A 161 3.37 2.40 -8.17
CA ARG A 161 4.10 1.38 -7.40
C ARG A 161 5.16 2.00 -6.50
N VAL A 162 5.89 3.01 -7.00
CA VAL A 162 6.85 3.79 -6.20
C VAL A 162 6.11 4.46 -5.02
N LEU A 163 4.96 5.09 -5.27
CA LEU A 163 4.19 5.76 -4.23
C LEU A 163 3.59 4.80 -3.21
N VAL A 164 3.09 3.63 -3.62
CA VAL A 164 2.64 2.58 -2.69
C VAL A 164 3.77 2.20 -1.75
N ARG A 165 4.97 1.92 -2.30
CA ARG A 165 6.13 1.51 -1.50
C ARG A 165 6.60 2.60 -0.55
N VAL A 166 6.74 3.84 -1.02
CA VAL A 166 7.13 4.98 -0.16
C VAL A 166 6.09 5.23 0.93
N CYS A 167 4.79 5.10 0.63
CA CYS A 167 3.75 5.27 1.63
C CYS A 167 3.76 4.15 2.68
N ALA A 168 3.95 2.90 2.27
CA ALA A 168 3.93 1.73 3.15
C ALA A 168 5.22 1.57 3.98
N ASP A 169 6.38 1.81 3.39
CA ASP A 169 7.67 1.51 4.04
C ASP A 169 8.24 2.72 4.80
N VAL A 170 8.03 3.94 4.28
CA VAL A 170 8.69 5.16 4.79
C VAL A 170 7.72 6.04 5.56
N LEU A 171 6.60 6.43 4.92
CA LEU A 171 5.63 7.32 5.58
C LEU A 171 4.87 6.60 6.68
N ALA A 172 4.59 5.30 6.56
CA ALA A 172 3.83 4.59 7.59
C ALA A 172 4.57 4.55 8.93
N THR A 173 5.90 4.44 8.90
CA THR A 173 6.77 4.43 10.08
C THR A 173 6.76 5.75 10.85
N SER A 174 6.76 6.88 10.13
CA SER A 174 6.91 8.22 10.74
C SER A 174 5.61 9.03 10.81
N HIS A 175 4.68 8.78 9.88
CA HIS A 175 3.45 9.53 9.67
C HIS A 175 2.29 8.59 9.24
N PRO A 176 1.88 7.64 10.11
CA PRO A 176 0.90 6.61 9.75
C PRO A 176 -0.45 7.15 9.27
N ASP A 177 -0.96 8.23 9.88
CA ASP A 177 -2.20 8.88 9.45
C ASP A 177 -2.10 9.46 8.02
N GLN A 178 -0.92 9.96 7.66
CA GLN A 178 -0.65 10.49 6.32
C GLN A 178 -0.50 9.38 5.28
N ALA A 179 0.14 8.26 5.65
CA ALA A 179 0.24 7.07 4.83
C ALA A 179 -1.14 6.48 4.53
N LEU A 180 -2.00 6.37 5.55
CA LEU A 180 -3.36 5.86 5.42
C LEU A 180 -4.16 6.59 4.33
N VAL A 181 -4.16 7.92 4.37
CA VAL A 181 -4.92 8.73 3.40
C VAL A 181 -4.37 8.57 1.97
N ARG A 182 -3.04 8.52 1.81
CA ARG A 182 -2.40 8.37 0.50
C ARG A 182 -2.63 6.98 -0.10
N LEU A 183 -2.43 5.92 0.70
CA LEU A 183 -2.74 4.55 0.30
C LEU A 183 -4.22 4.37 -0.01
N TYR A 184 -5.12 5.00 0.75
CA TYR A 184 -6.55 5.02 0.42
C TYR A 184 -6.85 5.63 -0.96
N HIS A 185 -6.23 6.77 -1.29
CA HIS A 185 -6.40 7.37 -2.62
C HIS A 185 -5.86 6.47 -3.74
N LEU A 186 -4.71 5.82 -3.52
CA LEU A 186 -4.11 4.88 -4.47
C LEU A 186 -4.99 3.64 -4.65
N ALA A 187 -5.42 3.02 -3.55
CA ALA A 187 -6.28 1.82 -3.51
C ALA A 187 -7.61 2.01 -4.23
N ARG A 188 -8.20 3.21 -4.14
CA ARG A 188 -9.45 3.54 -4.82
C ARG A 188 -9.31 3.62 -6.34
N ARG A 189 -8.14 4.03 -6.82
CA ARG A 189 -7.86 4.24 -8.25
C ARG A 189 -7.20 3.04 -8.92
N GLU A 190 -6.75 2.07 -8.13
CA GLU A 190 -6.07 0.89 -8.63
C GLU A 190 -6.99 0.07 -9.56
N ARG A 191 -6.49 -0.16 -10.77
CA ARG A 191 -7.08 -1.09 -11.75
C ARG A 191 -6.06 -2.21 -11.97
N GLY A 192 -6.23 -3.34 -11.31
CA GLY A 192 -5.33 -4.50 -11.49
C GLY A 192 -4.75 -5.03 -10.18
N THR A 193 -3.43 -4.91 -10.01
CA THR A 193 -2.56 -5.74 -9.14
C THR A 193 -2.95 -5.90 -7.66
N GLY A 194 -3.87 -5.09 -7.14
CA GLY A 194 -4.30 -5.12 -5.74
C GLY A 194 -3.23 -4.70 -4.72
N ARG A 195 -2.08 -4.17 -5.16
CA ARG A 195 -0.94 -3.82 -4.30
C ARG A 195 -1.24 -2.62 -3.41
N ALA A 196 -1.92 -1.61 -3.93
CA ALA A 196 -2.28 -0.44 -3.14
C ALA A 196 -3.33 -0.80 -2.08
N ARG A 197 -4.30 -1.64 -2.46
CA ARG A 197 -5.30 -2.17 -1.51
C ARG A 197 -4.66 -3.05 -0.45
N GLN A 198 -3.75 -3.94 -0.83
CA GLN A 198 -3.04 -4.81 0.11
C GLN A 198 -2.21 -3.98 1.11
N ALA A 199 -1.39 -3.04 0.63
CA ALA A 199 -0.60 -2.18 1.49
C ALA A 199 -1.45 -1.34 2.46
N LEU A 200 -2.64 -0.91 2.02
CA LEU A 200 -3.61 -0.24 2.90
C LEU A 200 -4.12 -1.18 4.00
N CYS A 201 -4.43 -2.44 3.65
CA CYS A 201 -4.91 -3.44 4.60
C CYS A 201 -3.82 -3.83 5.61
N ASP A 202 -2.58 -4.02 5.15
CA ASP A 202 -1.43 -4.32 6.00
C ASP A 202 -1.18 -3.18 7.00
N LEU A 203 -1.28 -1.92 6.55
CA LEU A 203 -1.14 -0.74 7.42
C LEU A 203 -2.19 -0.72 8.54
N VAL A 204 -3.45 -1.02 8.23
CA VAL A 204 -4.52 -1.00 9.26
C VAL A 204 -4.49 -2.23 10.15
N ALA A 205 -4.01 -3.38 9.65
CA ALA A 205 -3.80 -4.59 10.46
C ALA A 205 -2.81 -4.34 11.60
N GLY A 206 -1.79 -3.51 11.36
CA GLY A 206 -0.83 -3.09 12.39
C GLY A 206 -1.35 -2.02 13.37
N SER A 207 -2.54 -1.43 13.14
CA SER A 207 -3.05 -0.34 13.99
C SER A 207 -4.57 -0.25 14.00
N ARG A 208 -5.18 -0.69 15.11
CA ARG A 208 -6.62 -0.56 15.38
C ARG A 208 -7.14 0.87 15.20
N ARG A 209 -6.36 1.88 15.63
CA ARG A 209 -6.74 3.29 15.46
C ARG A 209 -6.90 3.63 13.98
N LEU A 210 -5.97 3.22 13.13
CA LEU A 210 -6.03 3.46 11.69
C LEU A 210 -7.16 2.65 11.04
N HIS A 211 -7.38 1.41 11.48
CA HIS A 211 -8.49 0.59 11.02
C HIS A 211 -9.84 1.25 11.27
N ARG A 212 -10.05 1.76 12.48
CA ARG A 212 -11.25 2.55 12.82
C ARG A 212 -11.41 3.77 11.91
N VAL A 213 -10.34 4.53 11.69
CA VAL A 213 -10.35 5.71 10.81
C VAL A 213 -10.70 5.33 9.37
N LEU A 214 -10.20 4.20 8.87
CA LEU A 214 -10.53 3.69 7.54
C LEU A 214 -12.01 3.32 7.42
N LEU A 215 -12.55 2.55 8.38
CA LEU A 215 -13.96 2.15 8.38
C LEU A 215 -14.90 3.36 8.43
N ASP A 216 -14.59 4.32 9.31
CA ASP A 216 -15.34 5.56 9.49
C ASP A 216 -15.31 6.44 8.22
N ARG A 217 -14.17 6.45 7.51
CA ARG A 217 -14.04 7.11 6.21
C ARG A 217 -14.84 6.41 5.11
N LEU A 218 -14.82 5.08 5.04
CA LEU A 218 -15.56 4.30 4.05
C LEU A 218 -17.08 4.45 4.25
N ALA A 219 -17.55 4.46 5.49
CA ALA A 219 -18.96 4.66 5.83
C ALA A 219 -19.50 6.05 5.46
N ARG A 220 -18.62 7.03 5.20
CA ARG A 220 -18.97 8.38 4.73
C ARG A 220 -18.65 8.62 3.25
N SER A 221 -18.27 7.58 2.52
CA SER A 221 -17.92 7.69 1.09
C SER A 221 -19.17 7.63 0.20
N ASP A 222 -18.96 7.76 -1.12
CA ASP A 222 -20.02 7.63 -2.13
C ASP A 222 -20.49 6.19 -2.38
N PHE A 223 -19.96 5.20 -1.62
CA PHE A 223 -20.23 3.77 -1.79
C PHE A 223 -20.03 3.24 -3.22
N SER A 224 -19.20 3.89 -4.04
CA SER A 224 -18.83 3.36 -5.34
C SER A 224 -18.18 1.96 -5.21
N PRO A 225 -18.24 1.11 -6.26
CA PRO A 225 -17.67 -0.23 -6.22
C PRO A 225 -16.19 -0.28 -5.80
N ALA A 226 -15.42 0.79 -6.07
CA ALA A 226 -14.04 0.92 -5.61
C ALA A 226 -13.94 1.04 -4.07
N HIS A 227 -14.79 1.85 -3.43
CA HIS A 227 -14.82 1.97 -1.98
C HIS A 227 -15.34 0.68 -1.32
N LEU A 228 -16.37 0.06 -1.88
CA LEU A 228 -16.91 -1.19 -1.36
C LEU A 228 -15.90 -2.34 -1.49
N GLY A 229 -15.11 -2.37 -2.58
CA GLY A 229 -14.00 -3.31 -2.73
C GLY A 229 -12.90 -3.12 -1.67
N ILE A 230 -12.57 -1.87 -1.30
CA ILE A 230 -11.66 -1.60 -0.19
C ILE A 230 -12.28 -2.06 1.13
N PHE A 231 -13.56 -1.77 1.35
CA PHE A 231 -14.27 -2.20 2.55
C PHE A 231 -14.23 -3.70 2.73
N LEU A 232 -14.60 -4.49 1.72
CA LEU A 232 -14.62 -5.95 1.80
C LEU A 232 -13.26 -6.53 2.16
N GLN A 233 -12.16 -5.95 1.66
CA GLN A 233 -10.82 -6.40 2.01
C GLN A 233 -10.39 -5.94 3.41
N ALA A 234 -10.79 -4.74 3.82
CA ALA A 234 -10.47 -4.19 5.14
C ALA A 234 -11.40 -4.71 6.25
N SER A 235 -12.51 -5.37 5.93
CA SER A 235 -13.49 -5.88 6.89
C SER A 235 -13.16 -7.25 7.45
N ASP A 236 -11.87 -7.61 7.49
CA ASP A 236 -11.42 -8.93 7.93
C ASP A 236 -11.94 -9.25 9.35
N PRO A 237 -12.80 -10.27 9.51
CA PRO A 237 -13.43 -10.56 10.79
C PRO A 237 -12.42 -11.05 11.84
N GLU A 238 -11.26 -11.57 11.44
CA GLU A 238 -10.19 -11.92 12.39
C GLU A 238 -9.60 -10.68 13.03
N LEU A 239 -9.28 -9.65 12.24
CA LEU A 239 -8.76 -8.38 12.74
C LEU A 239 -9.80 -7.61 13.57
N LEU A 240 -11.07 -7.68 13.18
CA LEU A 240 -12.15 -7.01 13.91
C LEU A 240 -12.40 -7.60 15.31
N THR A 241 -12.16 -8.91 15.48
CA THR A 241 -12.37 -9.65 16.74
C THR A 241 -11.09 -9.90 17.53
N LEU A 242 -9.93 -9.46 17.01
CA LEU A 242 -8.66 -9.62 17.70
C LEU A 242 -8.61 -8.73 18.95
N HIS A 243 -8.28 -9.35 20.09
CA HIS A 243 -8.00 -8.65 21.33
C HIS A 243 -6.53 -8.21 21.35
N SER A 244 -6.26 -6.98 21.75
CA SER A 244 -4.89 -6.48 21.97
C SER A 244 -4.70 -6.18 23.45
N GLY A 245 -4.12 -7.15 24.16
CA GLY A 245 -3.88 -7.06 25.60
C GLY A 245 -5.19 -6.90 26.40
N THR A 246 -5.28 -5.86 27.22
CA THR A 246 -6.45 -5.53 28.04
C THR A 246 -7.53 -4.73 27.30
N SER A 247 -7.30 -4.38 26.03
CA SER A 247 -8.25 -3.59 25.23
C SER A 247 -9.29 -4.49 24.55
N HIS A 248 -10.57 -4.08 24.63
CA HIS A 248 -11.69 -4.67 23.88
C HIS A 248 -11.38 -4.83 22.39
N ALA A 249 -12.05 -5.70 21.65
CA ALA A 249 -11.84 -5.81 20.21
C ALA A 249 -12.44 -4.59 19.46
N LEU A 250 -12.06 -4.38 18.19
CA LEU A 250 -12.58 -3.26 17.40
C LEU A 250 -14.10 -3.40 17.18
N ILE A 251 -14.59 -4.62 17.03
CA ILE A 251 -16.03 -4.92 16.89
C ILE A 251 -16.85 -4.50 18.12
N ASP A 252 -16.24 -4.35 19.30
CA ASP A 252 -16.94 -3.92 20.51
C ASP A 252 -17.24 -2.41 20.50
N GLU A 253 -16.57 -1.62 19.63
CA GLU A 253 -16.79 -0.19 19.53
C GLU A 253 -18.06 0.16 18.75
N GLN A 254 -18.99 0.89 19.38
CA GLN A 254 -20.24 1.33 18.73
C GLN A 254 -20.00 2.15 17.44
N SER A 255 -18.93 2.95 17.35
CA SER A 255 -18.57 3.67 16.13
C SER A 255 -18.13 2.73 15.00
N ALA A 256 -17.39 1.67 15.33
CA ALA A 256 -16.98 0.68 14.35
C ALA A 256 -18.20 -0.13 13.88
N GLN A 257 -19.06 -0.58 14.80
CA GLN A 257 -20.31 -1.27 14.47
C GLN A 257 -21.18 -0.45 13.52
N ARG A 258 -21.41 0.84 13.81
CA ARG A 258 -22.18 1.73 12.92
C ARG A 258 -21.57 1.84 11.53
N SER A 259 -20.24 1.93 11.43
CA SER A 259 -19.53 2.01 10.16
C SER A 259 -19.63 0.69 9.38
N LEU A 260 -19.42 -0.44 10.06
CA LEU A 260 -19.54 -1.78 9.49
C LEU A 260 -20.96 -2.03 8.96
N THR A 261 -22.00 -1.72 9.74
CA THR A 261 -23.39 -1.88 9.30
C THR A 261 -23.71 -0.99 8.10
N ALA A 262 -23.23 0.26 8.07
CA ALA A 262 -23.45 1.16 6.93
C ALA A 262 -22.78 0.64 5.65
N CYS A 263 -21.53 0.20 5.74
CA CYS A 263 -20.80 -0.36 4.60
C CYS A 263 -21.39 -1.70 4.14
N TRP A 264 -21.74 -2.62 5.05
CA TRP A 264 -22.41 -3.88 4.68
C TRP A 264 -23.76 -3.64 4.03
N HIS A 265 -24.54 -2.67 4.52
CA HIS A 265 -25.81 -2.29 3.88
C HIS A 265 -25.58 -1.83 2.44
N ALA A 266 -24.58 -0.97 2.22
CA ALA A 266 -24.21 -0.54 0.88
C ALA A 266 -23.71 -1.70 0.00
N VAL A 267 -22.91 -2.63 0.53
CA VAL A 267 -22.48 -3.85 -0.18
C VAL A 267 -23.67 -4.67 -0.65
N LEU A 268 -24.63 -4.95 0.24
CA LEU A 268 -25.80 -5.78 -0.07
C LEU A 268 -26.76 -5.10 -1.07
N THR A 269 -26.74 -3.77 -1.14
CA THR A 269 -27.61 -2.98 -2.02
C THR A 269 -26.99 -2.76 -3.39
N GLU A 270 -25.71 -2.39 -3.43
CA GLU A 270 -25.02 -1.89 -4.63
C GLU A 270 -24.22 -2.97 -5.38
N LEU A 271 -23.72 -4.00 -4.68
CA LEU A 271 -22.88 -5.02 -5.31
C LEU A 271 -23.66 -6.30 -5.62
N PRO A 272 -23.39 -6.93 -6.78
CA PRO A 272 -23.99 -8.22 -7.10
C PRO A 272 -23.45 -9.33 -6.17
N PRO A 273 -24.25 -10.35 -5.84
CA PRO A 273 -23.89 -11.37 -4.84
C PRO A 273 -22.49 -11.98 -5.00
N PRO A 274 -22.04 -12.39 -6.19
CA PRO A 274 -20.73 -13.02 -6.35
C PRO A 274 -19.54 -12.18 -5.86
N GLN A 275 -19.68 -10.84 -5.77
CA GLN A 275 -18.61 -9.94 -5.35
C GLN A 275 -18.42 -9.87 -3.83
N TRP A 276 -19.46 -10.18 -3.03
CA TRP A 276 -19.39 -10.06 -1.57
C TRP A 276 -19.59 -11.40 -0.83
N GLN A 277 -20.13 -12.43 -1.49
CA GLN A 277 -20.39 -13.73 -0.87
C GLN A 277 -19.15 -14.37 -0.24
N ALA A 278 -17.97 -14.21 -0.86
CA ALA A 278 -16.73 -14.74 -0.30
C ALA A 278 -16.39 -14.14 1.06
N GLU A 279 -16.55 -12.83 1.21
CA GLU A 279 -16.28 -12.13 2.47
C GLU A 279 -17.36 -12.42 3.52
N ALA A 280 -18.64 -12.49 3.12
CA ALA A 280 -19.71 -12.90 4.02
C ALA A 280 -19.48 -14.33 4.57
N ARG A 281 -19.00 -15.26 3.74
CA ARG A 281 -18.60 -16.60 4.21
C ARG A 281 -17.45 -16.54 5.20
N ARG A 282 -16.44 -15.68 5.01
CA ARG A 282 -15.36 -15.49 6.00
C ARG A 282 -15.90 -15.01 7.35
N TRP A 283 -16.84 -14.06 7.34
CA TRP A 283 -17.53 -13.61 8.56
C TRP A 283 -18.26 -14.75 9.27
N LEU A 284 -18.96 -15.59 8.51
CA LEU A 284 -19.71 -16.74 9.03
C LEU A 284 -18.77 -17.83 9.57
N HIS A 285 -17.67 -18.13 8.88
CA HIS A 285 -16.63 -19.03 9.39
C HIS A 285 -16.01 -18.52 10.69
N ARG A 286 -15.74 -17.21 10.78
CA ARG A 286 -15.21 -16.62 12.02
C ARG A 286 -16.23 -16.70 13.16
N ALA A 287 -17.50 -16.42 12.89
CA ALA A 287 -18.57 -16.55 13.87
C ALA A 287 -18.73 -18.00 14.37
N ALA A 288 -18.54 -19.00 13.51
CA ALA A 288 -18.59 -20.41 13.90
C ALA A 288 -17.35 -20.89 14.67
N ALA A 289 -16.18 -20.31 14.39
CA ALA A 289 -14.93 -20.64 15.06
C ALA A 289 -14.83 -20.00 16.46
N ASP A 290 -15.43 -18.82 16.66
CA ASP A 290 -15.39 -18.10 17.93
C ASP A 290 -16.40 -18.65 18.95
N THR A 291 -15.91 -18.95 20.16
CA THR A 291 -16.74 -19.35 21.31
C THR A 291 -17.14 -18.16 22.19
N GLY A 292 -16.65 -16.97 21.88
CA GLY A 292 -16.89 -15.73 22.60
C GLY A 292 -18.16 -14.98 22.19
N PRO A 293 -18.40 -13.80 22.79
CA PRO A 293 -19.56 -12.95 22.47
C PRO A 293 -19.50 -12.34 21.07
N HIS A 294 -18.34 -12.38 20.38
CA HIS A 294 -18.18 -11.74 19.07
C HIS A 294 -18.88 -12.51 17.95
N SER A 295 -19.09 -13.82 18.10
CA SER A 295 -19.90 -14.63 17.18
C SER A 295 -21.30 -14.01 16.96
N GLY A 296 -22.01 -13.69 18.05
CA GLY A 296 -23.32 -13.06 17.99
C GLY A 296 -23.28 -11.69 17.33
N LEU A 297 -22.29 -10.86 17.68
CA LEU A 297 -22.12 -9.50 17.13
C LEU A 297 -21.86 -9.50 15.62
N LEU A 298 -21.02 -10.41 15.10
CA LEU A 298 -20.77 -10.51 13.66
C LEU A 298 -22.07 -10.79 12.89
N LEU A 299 -22.89 -11.71 13.39
CA LEU A 299 -24.20 -12.01 12.80
C LEU A 299 -25.17 -10.84 12.92
N ASP A 300 -25.21 -10.16 14.08
CA ASP A 300 -26.06 -9.00 14.30
C ASP A 300 -25.75 -7.85 13.33
N LEU A 301 -24.47 -7.63 13.01
CA LEU A 301 -24.06 -6.61 12.05
C LEU A 301 -24.56 -6.92 10.63
N LEU A 302 -24.44 -8.18 10.16
CA LEU A 302 -24.92 -8.62 8.85
C LEU A 302 -26.46 -8.53 8.77
N VAL A 303 -27.16 -9.00 9.80
CA VAL A 303 -28.63 -8.93 9.87
C VAL A 303 -29.11 -7.49 9.93
N SER A 304 -28.46 -6.64 10.73
CA SER A 304 -28.78 -5.21 10.81
C SER A 304 -28.56 -4.49 9.48
N ALA A 305 -27.54 -4.87 8.72
CA ALA A 305 -27.28 -4.33 7.40
C ALA A 305 -28.36 -4.76 6.39
N ALA A 306 -28.71 -6.05 6.36
CA ALA A 306 -29.77 -6.56 5.50
C ALA A 306 -31.15 -5.99 5.84
N GLN A 307 -31.44 -5.77 7.13
CA GLN A 307 -32.69 -5.15 7.58
C GLN A 307 -32.89 -3.74 7.02
N ARG A 308 -31.79 -3.00 6.77
CA ARG A 308 -31.83 -1.65 6.18
C ARG A 308 -32.12 -1.64 4.67
N CYS A 309 -32.02 -2.79 3.99
CA CYS A 309 -32.27 -2.91 2.55
C CYS A 309 -33.79 -2.89 2.25
N THR A 310 -34.49 -1.77 2.43
CA THR A 310 -35.97 -1.69 2.43
C THR A 310 -36.66 -2.44 1.30
N GLU A 311 -36.25 -2.22 0.04
CA GLU A 311 -36.88 -2.83 -1.15
C GLU A 311 -36.47 -4.29 -1.38
N LYS A 312 -35.21 -4.63 -1.05
CA LYS A 312 -34.62 -5.96 -1.32
C LYS A 312 -34.39 -6.78 -0.05
N ARG A 313 -35.07 -6.44 1.04
CA ARG A 313 -34.83 -7.04 2.37
C ARG A 313 -34.96 -8.55 2.37
N GLY A 314 -36.01 -9.07 1.73
CA GLY A 314 -36.25 -10.51 1.63
C GLY A 314 -35.16 -11.23 0.83
N GLU A 315 -34.73 -10.63 -0.28
CA GLU A 315 -33.64 -11.15 -1.11
C GLU A 315 -32.31 -11.14 -0.34
N ALA A 316 -31.97 -10.03 0.33
CA ALA A 316 -30.76 -9.91 1.14
C ALA A 316 -30.71 -10.98 2.25
N PHE A 317 -31.81 -11.21 2.96
CA PHE A 317 -31.89 -12.28 3.95
C PHE A 317 -31.78 -13.68 3.35
N ALA A 318 -32.44 -13.94 2.23
CA ALA A 318 -32.35 -15.23 1.55
C ALA A 318 -30.92 -15.52 1.08
N LEU A 319 -30.23 -14.52 0.53
CA LEU A 319 -28.84 -14.64 0.09
C LEU A 319 -27.89 -14.83 1.28
N LEU A 320 -28.06 -14.09 2.38
CA LEU A 320 -27.25 -14.30 3.59
C LEU A 320 -27.44 -15.71 4.17
N TYR A 321 -28.68 -16.20 4.20
CA TYR A 321 -28.96 -17.56 4.66
C TYR A 321 -28.36 -18.63 3.71
N ALA A 322 -28.46 -18.43 2.39
CA ALA A 322 -27.80 -19.29 1.43
C ALA A 322 -26.27 -19.30 1.64
N CYS A 323 -25.66 -18.14 1.89
CA CYS A 323 -24.23 -18.03 2.22
C CYS A 323 -23.87 -18.80 3.49
N ALA A 324 -24.73 -18.78 4.51
CA ALA A 324 -24.52 -19.56 5.74
C ALA A 324 -24.60 -21.05 5.50
N ARG A 325 -25.56 -21.53 4.70
CA ARG A 325 -25.63 -22.95 4.31
C ARG A 325 -24.41 -23.38 3.49
N ASP A 326 -23.86 -22.50 2.66
CA ASP A 326 -22.63 -22.79 1.93
C ASP A 326 -21.41 -22.80 2.87
N ALA A 327 -21.29 -21.82 3.76
CA ALA A 327 -20.23 -21.75 4.77
C ALA A 327 -20.26 -22.94 5.73
N GLU A 328 -21.45 -23.47 6.06
CA GLU A 328 -21.60 -24.67 6.88
C GLU A 328 -20.94 -25.89 6.23
N ARG A 329 -21.01 -26.01 4.90
CA ARG A 329 -20.41 -27.13 4.15
C ARG A 329 -18.91 -26.98 3.96
N THR A 330 -18.39 -25.76 3.90
CA THR A 330 -16.98 -25.45 3.63
C THR A 330 -16.19 -25.05 4.87
N GLY A 331 -16.81 -25.06 6.04
CA GLY A 331 -16.21 -24.60 7.28
C GLY A 331 -15.00 -25.43 7.70
N PRO A 332 -13.85 -24.82 8.05
CA PRO A 332 -12.65 -25.54 8.46
C PRO A 332 -12.72 -26.08 9.90
N GLY A 333 -13.91 -26.14 10.50
CA GLY A 333 -14.13 -26.38 11.92
C GLY A 333 -15.18 -27.43 12.21
N ASP A 334 -15.66 -27.44 13.46
CA ASP A 334 -16.70 -28.36 13.93
C ASP A 334 -18.02 -28.15 13.16
N ALA A 335 -18.45 -29.18 12.44
CA ALA A 335 -19.68 -29.17 11.67
C ALA A 335 -20.92 -28.87 12.53
N VAL A 336 -20.91 -29.27 13.81
CA VAL A 336 -22.01 -28.96 14.75
C VAL A 336 -22.09 -27.46 14.99
N ARG A 337 -20.96 -26.81 15.26
CA ARG A 337 -20.91 -25.35 15.49
C ARG A 337 -21.26 -24.55 14.25
N ALA A 338 -20.84 -25.02 13.07
CA ALA A 338 -21.22 -24.38 11.82
C ALA A 338 -22.75 -24.43 11.62
N ALA A 339 -23.39 -25.57 11.92
CA ALA A 339 -24.84 -25.70 11.89
C ALA A 339 -25.54 -24.84 12.96
N GLU A 340 -25.00 -24.77 14.19
CA GLU A 340 -25.50 -23.87 15.25
C GLU A 340 -25.43 -22.40 14.84
N THR A 341 -24.35 -21.98 14.18
CA THR A 341 -24.17 -20.62 13.66
C THR A 341 -25.19 -20.29 12.59
N THR A 342 -25.44 -21.22 11.65
CA THR A 342 -26.51 -21.07 10.65
C THR A 342 -27.89 -20.98 11.31
N GLY A 343 -28.16 -21.82 12.31
CA GLY A 343 -29.41 -21.79 13.08
C GLY A 343 -29.60 -20.47 13.82
N LEU A 344 -28.54 -19.95 14.44
CA LEU A 344 -28.53 -18.64 15.11
C LEU A 344 -28.77 -17.50 14.11
N LEU A 345 -28.16 -17.54 12.92
CA LEU A 345 -28.43 -16.57 11.87
C LEU A 345 -29.90 -16.61 11.44
N LEU A 346 -30.46 -17.80 11.20
CA LEU A 346 -31.87 -17.95 10.82
C LEU A 346 -32.81 -17.39 11.90
N HIS A 347 -32.50 -17.64 13.17
CA HIS A 347 -33.24 -17.08 14.29
C HIS A 347 -33.20 -15.54 14.28
N LYS A 348 -32.02 -14.93 14.12
CA LYS A 348 -31.84 -13.48 14.04
C LYS A 348 -32.57 -12.87 12.82
N ILE A 349 -32.54 -13.54 11.66
CA ILE A 349 -33.28 -13.13 10.46
C ILE A 349 -34.79 -13.18 10.73
N SER A 350 -35.30 -14.26 11.32
CA SER A 350 -36.73 -14.43 11.64
C SER A 350 -37.21 -13.33 12.59
N ALA A 351 -36.43 -13.05 13.63
CA ALA A 351 -36.70 -11.97 14.57
C ALA A 351 -36.72 -10.60 13.88
N ALA A 352 -35.76 -10.31 12.98
CA ALA A 352 -35.71 -9.07 12.21
C ALA A 352 -36.90 -8.91 11.24
N GLN A 353 -37.44 -10.02 10.74
CA GLN A 353 -38.66 -10.05 9.92
C GLN A 353 -39.96 -9.93 10.73
N GLY A 354 -39.90 -9.93 12.07
CA GLY A 354 -41.08 -9.91 12.95
C GLY A 354 -41.80 -11.26 13.02
N ILE A 355 -41.14 -12.34 12.58
CA ILE A 355 -41.66 -13.71 12.69
C ILE A 355 -41.23 -14.20 14.06
N ALA A 356 -42.19 -14.36 14.98
CA ALA A 356 -41.93 -14.87 16.33
C ALA A 356 -41.13 -16.18 16.25
N PRO A 357 -39.98 -16.30 16.93
CA PRO A 357 -39.16 -17.48 16.79
C PRO A 357 -39.83 -18.67 17.48
N ALA A 358 -39.87 -19.81 16.78
CA ALA A 358 -39.92 -21.09 17.47
C ALA A 358 -38.70 -21.18 18.39
N THR A 359 -38.94 -21.54 19.65
CA THR A 359 -37.95 -21.69 20.72
C THR A 359 -36.68 -22.41 20.20
N PRO A 360 -35.47 -21.97 20.54
CA PRO A 360 -34.26 -22.71 20.16
C PRO A 360 -34.34 -24.15 20.65
N PRO A 361 -33.81 -25.14 19.91
CA PRO A 361 -33.82 -26.53 20.36
C PRO A 361 -32.92 -26.66 21.58
N THR A 362 -33.53 -26.68 22.77
CA THR A 362 -32.88 -27.15 24.00
C THR A 362 -32.50 -28.61 23.80
N THR A 363 -31.20 -28.88 23.70
CA THR A 363 -30.61 -30.20 23.84
C THR A 363 -30.84 -30.70 25.26
N SER A 364 -32.00 -31.30 25.52
CA SER A 364 -32.21 -32.10 26.72
C SER A 364 -31.41 -33.39 26.60
N PRO A 365 -30.57 -33.75 27.59
CA PRO A 365 -29.90 -35.03 27.62
C PRO A 365 -30.96 -36.10 27.84
N ARG A 366 -31.03 -37.09 26.93
CA ARG A 366 -31.86 -38.28 27.12
C ARG A 366 -31.46 -38.94 28.43
N GLY A 367 -32.39 -38.89 29.39
CA GLY A 367 -32.34 -39.70 30.59
C GLY A 367 -32.33 -41.17 30.20
N THR A 368 -31.28 -41.86 30.62
CA THR A 368 -31.26 -43.31 30.81
C THR A 368 -32.36 -43.69 31.79
N ARG A 369 -33.19 -44.65 31.42
CA ARG A 369 -34.11 -45.34 32.34
C ARG A 369 -34.14 -46.84 31.99
N PRO A 370 -34.50 -47.66 32.98
CA PRO A 370 -33.63 -48.70 33.55
C PRO A 370 -33.68 -50.06 32.86
#